data_AF-A0A6F8UU80-F1
#
_entry.id   AF-A0A6F8UU80-F1
#
_cell.length_a   1.000
_cell.length_b   1.000
_cell.length_c   1.000
_cell.angle_alpha   90.00
_cell.angle_beta   90.00
_cell.angle_gamma   90.00
#
_symmetry.space_group_name_H-M   'P 1'
#
loop_
_entity.id
_entity.type
_entity.pdbx_description
1 polymer ?
#
loop_
_entity_poly.entity_id
_entity_poly.type
_entity_poly.pdbx_seq_one_letter_code
_entity_poly.pdbx_strand_id
1 'polypeptide(L)' 'MPAPKADADKNAPLPGANSFTEGQAKSRLESNGYSNVGALKKDDNGVWKGTATHSGAQVNVSVDYRGNITRN' A
#
# COMPACT_ATOMS: atom_id res chain seq x y z
N MET A 1 -10.36 -17.94 9.71
CA MET A 1 -10.22 -16.97 8.61
C MET A 1 -10.27 -15.59 9.23
N PRO A 2 -9.28 -14.70 9.03
CA PRO A 2 -9.42 -13.70 7.96
C PRO A 2 -8.11 -13.15 7.38
N ALA A 3 -8.03 -13.05 6.05
CA ALA A 3 -7.31 -12.01 5.34
C ALA A 3 -8.20 -11.67 4.14
N PRO A 4 -8.54 -10.40 3.89
CA PRO A 4 -9.36 -10.06 2.74
C PRO A 4 -8.54 -10.40 1.50
N LYS A 5 -9.14 -11.23 0.65
CA LYS A 5 -8.63 -11.62 -0.65
C LYS A 5 -8.38 -10.34 -1.44
N ALA A 6 -7.11 -9.99 -1.63
CA ALA A 6 -6.72 -9.37 -2.88
C ALA A 6 -6.71 -10.51 -3.88
N ASP A 7 -7.74 -10.55 -4.71
CA ASP A 7 -7.79 -11.33 -5.94
C ASP A 7 -6.56 -10.96 -6.76
N ALA A 8 -5.46 -11.67 -6.52
CA ALA A 8 -4.24 -11.58 -7.29
C ALA A 8 -4.55 -12.22 -8.65
N ASP A 9 -4.97 -11.33 -9.52
CA ASP A 9 -5.12 -11.46 -10.96
C ASP A 9 -4.18 -12.52 -11.54
N LYS A 10 -4.79 -13.60 -12.04
CA LYS A 10 -4.14 -14.84 -12.50
C LYS A 10 -3.40 -14.69 -13.83
N ASN A 11 -2.91 -13.51 -14.23
CA ASN A 11 -2.04 -13.41 -15.43
C ASN A 11 -1.24 -12.12 -15.61
N ALA A 12 -0.99 -11.32 -14.57
CA ALA A 12 -0.08 -10.19 -14.73
C ALA A 12 1.38 -10.70 -14.78
N PRO A 13 2.18 -10.37 -15.82
CA PRO A 13 3.60 -10.64 -15.79
C PRO A 13 4.19 -9.98 -14.53
N LEU A 14 5.21 -10.58 -13.93
CA LEU A 14 5.82 -10.08 -12.69
C LEU A 14 6.95 -9.06 -13.00
N PRO A 15 6.71 -7.74 -13.15
CA PRO A 15 7.74 -6.74 -12.89
C PRO A 15 7.62 -6.30 -11.42
N GLY A 16 7.79 -7.25 -10.51
CA GLY A 16 7.71 -7.03 -9.06
C GLY A 16 8.89 -7.59 -8.27
N ALA A 17 9.85 -8.24 -8.93
CA ALA A 17 10.98 -8.87 -8.26
C ALA A 17 11.94 -7.90 -7.54
N ASN A 18 11.73 -6.57 -7.62
CA ASN A 18 12.64 -5.60 -7.00
C ASN A 18 11.99 -4.51 -6.14
N SER A 19 10.67 -4.45 -5.94
CA SER A 19 10.08 -3.52 -4.96
C SER A 19 8.60 -3.83 -4.72
N PHE A 20 8.21 -3.84 -3.43
CA PHE A 20 6.85 -3.87 -2.86
C PHE A 20 5.70 -3.70 -3.86
N THR A 21 4.71 -4.60 -3.83
CA THR A 21 3.46 -4.44 -4.59
C THR A 21 2.47 -3.51 -3.86
N GLU A 22 1.47 -2.97 -4.57
CA GLU A 22 0.41 -2.13 -3.96
C GLU A 22 -0.27 -2.84 -2.78
N GLY A 23 -0.60 -4.12 -2.93
CA GLY A 23 -1.22 -4.91 -1.87
C GLY A 23 -0.34 -5.02 -0.63
N GLN A 24 0.98 -5.06 -0.80
CA GLN A 24 1.96 -5.12 0.27
C GLN A 24 2.09 -3.79 1.01
N ALA A 25 2.06 -2.67 0.27
CA ALA A 25 1.99 -1.34 0.88
C ALA A 25 0.65 -1.18 1.63
N LYS A 26 -0.47 -1.54 1.01
CA LYS A 26 -1.80 -1.53 1.63
C LYS A 26 -1.85 -2.33 2.94
N SER A 27 -1.32 -3.55 2.96
CA SER A 27 -1.23 -4.33 4.21
C SER A 27 -0.36 -3.66 5.29
N ARG A 28 0.70 -2.94 4.91
CA ARG A 28 1.52 -2.18 5.88
C ARG A 28 0.74 -1.03 6.49
N LEU A 29 0.01 -0.29 5.66
CA LEU A 29 -0.91 0.76 6.08
C LEU A 29 -1.98 0.20 7.02
N GLU A 30 -2.66 -0.88 6.65
CA GLU A 30 -3.65 -1.56 7.49
C GLU A 30 -3.06 -2.01 8.82
N SER A 31 -1.85 -2.58 8.81
CA SER A 31 -1.14 -2.98 10.02
C SER A 31 -0.74 -1.81 10.93
N ASN A 32 -0.68 -0.57 10.42
CA ASN A 32 -0.39 0.64 11.19
C ASN A 32 -1.65 1.38 11.63
N GLY A 33 -2.85 0.83 11.40
CA GLY A 33 -4.12 1.44 11.78
C GLY A 33 -4.72 2.37 10.70
N TYR A 34 -4.20 2.31 9.47
CA TYR A 34 -4.82 3.00 8.33
C TYR A 34 -5.84 2.07 7.66
N SER A 35 -7.07 2.54 7.54
CA SER A 35 -8.17 1.81 6.92
C SER A 35 -8.51 2.44 5.58
N ASN A 36 -9.25 1.75 4.72
CA ASN A 36 -9.75 2.30 3.45
C ASN A 36 -8.61 2.92 2.60
N VAL A 37 -7.49 2.20 2.51
CA VAL A 37 -6.35 2.61 1.68
C VAL A 37 -6.81 2.62 0.22
N GLY A 38 -6.70 3.80 -0.40
CA GLY A 38 -7.02 4.03 -1.80
C GLY A 38 -5.95 3.48 -2.74
N ALA A 39 -6.00 3.93 -4.00
CA ALA A 39 -4.98 3.59 -4.97
C ALA A 39 -3.62 4.14 -4.53
N LEU A 40 -2.61 3.27 -4.45
CA LEU A 40 -1.25 3.68 -4.16
C LEU A 40 -0.51 3.77 -5.49
N LYS A 41 0.27 4.82 -5.67
CA LYS A 41 1.10 5.01 -6.85
C LYS A 41 2.56 4.96 -6.44
N LYS A 42 3.29 4.02 -7.04
CA LYS A 42 4.73 3.91 -6.85
C LYS A 42 5.42 5.01 -7.66
N ASP A 43 6.29 5.74 -6.98
CA ASP A 43 7.19 6.74 -7.52
C ASP A 43 8.50 6.08 -8.01
N ASP A 44 9.30 6.77 -8.82
CA ASP A 44 10.57 6.26 -9.37
C ASP A 44 11.58 5.88 -8.26
N ASN A 45 11.43 6.51 -7.10
CA ASN A 45 12.21 6.25 -5.88
C ASN A 45 11.78 4.96 -5.13
N GLY A 46 10.81 4.20 -5.64
CA GLY A 46 10.27 3.03 -4.96
C GLY A 46 9.38 3.34 -3.76
N VAL A 47 8.83 4.56 -3.71
CA VAL A 47 7.92 5.01 -2.65
C VAL A 47 6.49 4.93 -3.17
N TRP A 48 5.63 4.21 -2.47
CA TRP A 48 4.19 4.13 -2.70
C TRP A 48 3.49 5.31 -2.04
N LYS A 49 2.90 6.20 -2.82
CA LYS A 49 2.14 7.35 -2.33
C LYS A 49 0.67 7.16 -2.65
N GLY A 50 -0.21 7.45 -1.70
CA GLY A 50 -1.64 7.49 -1.94
C GLY A 50 -2.39 8.05 -0.76
N THR A 51 -3.68 7.74 -0.67
CA THR A 51 -4.54 8.19 0.42
C THR A 51 -5.00 7.02 1.25
N ALA A 52 -5.13 7.23 2.56
CA ALA A 52 -5.75 6.25 3.45
C ALA A 52 -6.55 6.96 4.53
N THR A 53 -7.50 6.27 5.13
CA THR A 53 -8.30 6.79 6.23
C THR A 53 -7.63 6.41 7.55
N HIS A 54 -7.21 7.40 8.34
CA HIS A 54 -6.70 7.20 9.68
C HIS A 54 -7.60 7.94 10.67
N SER A 55 -8.14 7.22 11.66
CA SER A 55 -9.03 7.81 12.67
C SER A 55 -10.26 8.54 12.09
N GLY A 56 -10.80 8.06 10.97
CA GLY A 56 -11.96 8.65 10.28
C GLY A 56 -11.64 9.82 9.35
N ALA A 57 -10.38 10.28 9.29
CA ALA A 57 -9.94 11.32 8.36
C ALA A 57 -9.13 10.72 7.21
N GLN A 58 -9.39 11.17 5.98
CA GLN A 58 -8.54 10.84 4.85
C GLN A 58 -7.24 11.63 4.95
N VAL A 59 -6.12 10.91 5.00
CA VAL A 59 -4.77 11.46 5.10
C VAL A 59 -3.94 10.96 3.93
N ASN A 60 -2.96 11.77 3.52
CA ASN A 60 -2.03 11.35 2.49
C ASN A 60 -0.92 10.53 3.14
N VAL A 61 -0.60 9.41 2.52
CA VAL A 61 0.29 8.40 3.07
C VAL A 61 1.33 8.02 2.03
N SER A 62 2.55 7.81 2.50
CA SER A 62 3.69 7.43 1.69
C SER A 62 4.35 6.24 2.37
N VAL A 63 4.59 5.16 1.64
CA VAL A 63 5.26 3.96 2.12
C VAL A 63 6.46 3.68 1.24
N ASP A 64 7.66 3.76 1.78
CA ASP A 64 8.85 3.40 1.02
C ASP A 64 9.07 1.88 0.98
N TYR A 65 9.92 1.43 0.06
CA TYR A 65 10.25 0.01 -0.12
C TYR A 65 10.86 -0.66 1.12
N ARG A 66 11.37 0.09 2.10
CA ARG A 66 11.85 -0.42 3.39
C ARG A 66 10.71 -0.59 4.40
N GLY A 67 9.52 -0.06 4.10
CA GLY A 67 8.33 -0.14 4.92
C GLY A 67 8.16 1.00 5.92
N ASN A 68 8.86 2.14 5.78
CA ASN A 68 8.52 3.31 6.59
C ASN A 68 7.27 3.97 6.01
N ILE A 69 6.34 4.29 6.91
CA ILE A 69 5.10 4.95 6.55
C ILE A 69 5.19 6.40 7.03
N THR A 70 5.05 7.33 6.10
CA THR A 70 4.95 8.76 6.36
C THR A 70 3.53 9.22 6.06
N ARG A 71 2.89 9.87 7.03
CA ARG A 71 1.61 10.57 6.85
C ARG A 71 1.86 12.07 6.85
N ASN A 72 1.24 12.80 5.92
CA ASN A 72 1.24 14.26 5.85
C ASN A 72 -0.17 14.78 5.61
#